data_AF-A0A2A7UXG7-F1
#
_entry.id   AF-A0A2A7UXG7-F1
#
_cell.length_a   1.000
_cell.length_b   1.000
_cell.length_c   1.000
_cell.angle_alpha   90.00
_cell.angle_beta   90.00
_cell.angle_gamma   90.00
#
_symmetry.space_group_name_H-M   'P 1'
#
loop_
_entity.id
_entity.type
_entity.pdbx_description
1 polymer ?
#
loop_
_entity_poly.entity_id
_entity_poly.type
_entity_poly.pdbx_seq_one_letter_code
_entity_poly.pdbx_strand_id
1 'polypeptide(L)'
;MSRSTRRWSQPALFILAAALAAPAFAADPAPAAAPAPADAAAPQQQQQQAPKPNPAAEKALGQRFQSIFAAFEGKAALPDSKSFSEEFNKQVTPEQMKEVLQQVHQSVGACRVAAQMRVPTSYASGYLLQCDKAFVPMDIAVEEKAPYRIHSLLIRPGYWKK
;
A
#
# COMPACT_ATOMS: atom_id res chain seq x y z
N MET A 1 -6.46 -35.57 50.37
CA MET A 1 -5.04 -35.59 50.74
C MET A 1 -4.38 -34.34 50.15
N SER A 2 -4.24 -33.27 50.94
CA SER A 2 -2.97 -32.68 51.44
C SER A 2 -2.09 -32.05 50.34
N ARG A 3 -2.18 -30.73 50.12
CA ARG A 3 -1.45 -29.57 50.74
C ARG A 3 -0.16 -29.22 49.99
N SER A 4 -0.07 -28.00 49.44
CA SER A 4 0.80 -26.92 49.97
C SER A 4 0.99 -25.78 48.97
N THR A 5 0.65 -24.57 49.41
CA THR A 5 0.87 -23.24 48.82
C THR A 5 2.32 -22.76 48.95
N ARG A 6 2.84 -21.99 47.98
CA ARG A 6 3.90 -20.98 48.23
C ARG A 6 3.59 -19.66 47.52
N ARG A 7 3.17 -18.70 48.35
CA ARG A 7 3.33 -17.24 48.22
C ARG A 7 4.82 -16.88 48.18
N TRP A 8 5.19 -15.76 47.55
CA TRP A 8 6.20 -14.75 47.96
C TRP A 8 6.00 -13.54 47.03
N SER A 9 5.35 -12.45 47.47
CA SER A 9 5.87 -11.30 48.25
C SER A 9 6.66 -10.29 47.40
N GLN A 10 6.02 -9.17 47.04
CA GLN A 10 6.66 -7.88 46.73
C GLN A 10 6.99 -7.13 48.03
N PRO A 11 7.98 -6.21 48.02
CA PRO A 11 7.68 -4.77 48.18
C PRO A 11 8.52 -3.85 47.23
N ALA A 12 7.95 -2.76 46.70
CA ALA A 12 7.99 -1.34 47.17
C ALA A 12 9.34 -0.62 46.91
N LEU A 13 9.40 0.33 45.96
CA LEU A 13 9.32 1.81 46.11
C LEU A 13 10.65 2.47 46.55
N PHE A 14 11.02 3.57 45.88
CA PHE A 14 11.65 4.83 46.34
C PHE A 14 12.63 5.42 45.29
N ILE A 15 12.22 6.46 44.54
CA ILE A 15 12.55 7.91 44.67
C ILE A 15 13.93 8.30 44.08
N LEU A 16 13.97 9.26 43.13
CA LEU A 16 14.54 10.62 43.31
C LEU A 16 14.55 11.41 41.98
N ALA A 17 13.89 12.56 41.98
CA ALA A 17 14.18 13.67 41.06
C ALA A 17 15.46 14.38 41.53
N ALA A 18 16.33 14.76 40.60
CA ALA A 18 17.41 15.72 40.84
C ALA A 18 17.46 16.71 39.69
N ALA A 19 17.21 17.98 40.02
CA ALA A 19 17.39 19.14 39.16
C ALA A 19 18.77 19.77 39.44
N LEU A 20 19.28 20.47 38.41
CA LEU A 20 20.31 21.53 38.42
C LEU A 20 21.77 21.15 38.70
N ALA A 21 22.63 21.40 37.69
CA ALA A 21 23.82 22.24 37.83
C ALA A 21 24.37 22.62 36.44
N ALA A 22 24.30 23.91 36.12
CA ALA A 22 25.05 24.54 35.04
C ALA A 22 26.50 24.79 35.50
N PRO A 23 27.52 24.73 34.62
CA PRO A 23 28.76 25.43 34.85
C PRO A 23 28.75 26.81 34.20
N ALA A 24 29.23 27.78 34.98
CA ALA A 24 29.42 29.17 34.66
C ALA A 24 30.66 29.40 33.77
N PHE A 25 30.50 30.37 32.87
CA PHE A 25 31.46 31.28 32.24
C PHE A 25 32.98 30.96 32.25
N ALA A 26 33.52 30.80 31.04
CA ALA A 26 34.80 31.40 30.67
C ALA A 26 34.57 32.27 29.42
N ALA A 27 34.84 33.56 29.54
CA ALA A 27 34.73 34.55 28.49
C ALA A 27 36.06 34.68 27.75
N ASP A 28 36.01 34.70 26.42
CA ASP A 28 37.05 35.24 25.54
C ASP A 28 36.32 35.99 24.40
N PRO A 29 36.65 37.26 24.07
CA PRO A 29 35.84 38.08 23.17
C PRO A 29 36.45 38.20 21.77
N ALA A 30 35.74 37.73 20.72
CA ALA A 30 35.82 38.23 19.33
C ALA A 30 34.85 37.47 18.39
N PRO A 31 34.54 38.03 17.21
CA PRO A 31 33.52 39.04 16.92
C PRO A 31 32.16 38.41 16.52
N ALA A 32 31.12 39.26 16.48
CA ALA A 32 29.73 38.93 16.19
C ALA A 32 29.53 38.02 14.97
N ALA A 33 28.97 36.83 15.20
CA ALA A 33 28.32 36.03 14.17
C ALA A 33 26.88 36.54 13.98
N ALA A 34 26.54 36.86 12.74
CA ALA A 34 25.20 37.23 12.32
C ALA A 34 24.16 36.17 12.71
N PRO A 35 22.90 36.55 13.00
CA PRO A 35 21.85 35.58 13.29
C PRO A 35 21.57 34.78 12.01
N ALA A 36 21.90 33.49 12.03
CA ALA A 36 21.36 32.55 11.06
C ALA A 36 19.83 32.51 11.25
N PRO A 37 19.02 32.70 10.20
CA PRO A 37 17.57 32.55 10.32
C PRO A 37 17.27 31.10 10.67
N ALA A 38 16.54 30.93 11.77
CA ALA A 38 15.92 29.68 12.14
C ALA A 38 14.77 29.37 11.18
N ASP A 39 15.09 28.93 9.96
CA ASP A 39 14.14 28.21 9.11
C ASP A 39 14.11 26.75 9.56
N ALA A 40 13.59 26.54 10.77
CA ALA A 40 13.03 25.26 11.15
C ALA A 40 11.69 25.10 10.40
N ALA A 41 11.78 24.80 9.11
CA ALA A 41 10.66 24.26 8.36
C ALA A 41 10.34 22.88 8.95
N ALA A 42 9.48 22.86 9.97
CA ALA A 42 8.85 21.65 10.43
C ALA A 42 8.20 20.97 9.22
N PRO A 43 8.45 19.65 8.99
CA PRO A 43 7.79 18.95 7.91
C PRO A 43 6.28 19.06 8.13
N GLN A 44 5.61 19.77 7.23
CA GLN A 44 4.15 19.80 7.17
C GLN A 44 3.68 18.36 6.99
N GLN A 45 3.20 17.77 8.07
CA GLN A 45 2.34 16.61 8.01
C GLN A 45 1.12 17.04 7.20
N GLN A 46 1.13 16.75 5.90
CA GLN A 46 -0.06 16.85 5.06
C GLN A 46 -1.14 16.01 5.74
N GLN A 47 -2.12 16.69 6.35
CA GLN A 47 -3.34 16.06 6.79
C GLN A 47 -3.95 15.38 5.57
N GLN A 48 -3.84 14.05 5.51
CA GLN A 48 -4.48 13.21 4.52
C GLN A 48 -6.00 13.37 4.68
N GLN A 49 -6.56 14.37 4.01
CA GLN A 49 -7.99 14.45 3.78
C GLN A 49 -8.39 13.19 3.01
N ALA A 50 -9.44 12.51 3.49
CA ALA A 50 -9.99 11.36 2.79
C ALA A 50 -10.30 11.79 1.34
N PRO A 51 -9.80 11.06 0.33
CA PRO A 51 -9.97 11.43 -1.06
C PRO A 51 -11.45 11.61 -1.38
N LYS A 52 -11.79 12.69 -2.09
CA LYS A 52 -13.17 12.99 -2.48
C LYS A 52 -13.70 11.86 -3.39
N PRO A 53 -14.94 11.39 -3.21
CA PRO A 53 -15.53 10.39 -4.10
C PRO A 53 -15.48 10.83 -5.57
N ASN A 54 -15.00 9.94 -6.45
CA ASN A 54 -14.96 10.14 -7.90
C ASN A 54 -15.67 8.99 -8.62
N PRO A 55 -16.99 9.12 -8.92
CA PRO A 55 -17.76 8.06 -9.58
C PRO A 55 -17.26 7.71 -10.99
N ALA A 56 -16.65 8.66 -11.70
CA ALA A 56 -16.09 8.41 -13.03
C ALA A 56 -14.86 7.50 -12.95
N ALA A 57 -13.98 7.74 -11.97
CA ALA A 57 -12.84 6.87 -11.69
C ALA A 57 -13.30 5.48 -11.25
N GLU A 58 -14.31 5.37 -10.38
CA GLU A 58 -14.82 4.07 -9.92
C GLU A 58 -15.40 3.25 -11.07
N LYS A 59 -16.17 3.88 -11.96
CA LYS A 59 -16.70 3.24 -13.16
C LYS A 59 -15.58 2.79 -14.09
N ALA A 60 -14.60 3.66 -14.35
CA ALA A 60 -13.46 3.33 -15.20
C ALA A 60 -12.64 2.18 -14.61
N LEU A 61 -12.37 2.20 -13.31
CA LEU A 61 -11.69 1.15 -12.57
C LEU A 61 -12.37 -0.21 -12.76
N GLY A 62 -13.69 -0.26 -12.57
CA GLY A 62 -14.48 -1.47 -12.81
C GLY A 62 -14.36 -1.97 -14.25
N GLN A 63 -14.42 -1.07 -15.23
CA GLN A 63 -14.25 -1.43 -16.64
C GLN A 63 -12.85 -1.96 -16.95
N ARG A 64 -11.80 -1.30 -16.44
CA ARG A 64 -10.40 -1.73 -16.62
C ARG A 64 -10.17 -3.09 -15.99
N PHE A 65 -10.69 -3.31 -14.79
CA PHE A 65 -10.63 -4.61 -14.13
C PHE A 65 -11.28 -5.70 -14.99
N GLN A 66 -12.49 -5.48 -15.52
CA GLN A 66 -13.15 -6.49 -16.35
C GLN A 66 -12.37 -6.80 -17.62
N SER A 67 -11.75 -5.80 -18.26
CA SER A 67 -10.88 -6.04 -19.42
C SER A 67 -9.64 -6.86 -19.08
N ILE A 68 -8.97 -6.53 -17.97
CA ILE A 68 -7.81 -7.30 -17.48
C ILE A 68 -8.21 -8.71 -17.07
N PHE A 69 -9.33 -8.89 -16.38
CA PHE A 69 -9.81 -10.18 -15.93
C PHE A 69 -10.21 -11.08 -17.12
N ALA A 70 -10.88 -10.51 -18.14
CA ALA A 70 -11.17 -11.25 -19.37
C ALA A 70 -9.88 -11.66 -20.10
N ALA A 71 -8.85 -10.82 -20.13
CA ALA A 71 -7.55 -11.17 -20.70
C ALA A 71 -6.82 -12.24 -19.88
N PHE A 72 -6.87 -12.15 -18.54
CA PHE A 72 -6.32 -13.14 -17.61
C PHE A 72 -6.93 -14.53 -17.83
N GLU A 73 -8.25 -14.59 -18.04
CA GLU A 73 -8.99 -15.82 -18.34
C GLU A 73 -8.80 -16.31 -19.79
N GLY A 74 -8.01 -15.62 -20.61
CA GLY A 74 -7.85 -15.92 -22.04
C GLY A 74 -9.12 -15.72 -22.88
N LYS A 75 -10.12 -15.01 -22.34
CA LYS A 75 -11.42 -14.72 -22.99
C LYS A 75 -11.39 -13.46 -23.85
N ALA A 76 -10.37 -12.62 -23.68
CA ALA A 76 -10.16 -11.40 -24.45
C ALA A 76 -8.66 -11.15 -24.69
N ALA A 77 -8.35 -10.24 -25.61
CA ALA A 77 -7.00 -9.72 -25.75
C ALA A 77 -6.64 -8.81 -24.55
N LEU A 78 -5.35 -8.72 -24.23
CA LEU A 78 -4.85 -7.72 -23.29
C LEU A 78 -5.22 -6.32 -23.80
N PRO A 79 -5.64 -5.37 -22.92
CA PRO A 79 -5.82 -3.98 -23.31
C PRO A 79 -4.58 -3.41 -24.01
N ASP A 80 -4.79 -2.44 -24.89
CA ASP A 80 -3.70 -1.76 -25.58
C ASP A 80 -2.86 -0.90 -24.62
N SER A 81 -1.66 -0.50 -25.06
CA SER A 81 -0.78 0.36 -24.25
C SER A 81 -1.41 1.70 -23.84
N LYS A 82 -2.40 2.19 -24.59
CA LYS A 82 -3.16 3.42 -24.27
C LYS A 82 -4.06 3.26 -23.05
N SER A 83 -4.42 2.02 -22.73
CA SER A 83 -5.20 1.68 -21.53
C SER A 83 -4.34 1.70 -20.25
N PHE A 84 -3.01 1.76 -20.39
CA PHE A 84 -2.04 1.84 -19.30
C PHE A 84 -1.37 3.22 -19.26
N SER A 85 -0.99 3.66 -18.06
CA SER A 85 -0.23 4.90 -17.87
C SER A 85 1.17 4.79 -18.48
N GLU A 86 1.79 5.94 -18.75
CA GLU A 86 3.15 5.98 -19.28
C GLU A 86 4.16 5.38 -18.29
N GLU A 87 3.97 5.62 -17.00
CA GLU A 87 4.77 5.07 -15.90
C GLU A 87 4.69 3.54 -15.84
N PHE A 88 3.51 2.99 -16.11
CA PHE A 88 3.30 1.55 -16.17
C PHE A 88 4.03 0.95 -17.37
N ASN A 89 3.84 1.55 -18.55
CA ASN A 89 4.44 1.07 -19.80
C ASN A 89 5.97 1.15 -19.81
N LYS A 90 6.59 1.98 -18.94
CA LYS A 90 8.05 1.99 -18.72
C LYS A 90 8.57 0.76 -17.95
N GLN A 91 7.71 0.09 -17.18
CA GLN A 91 8.09 -1.02 -16.32
C GLN A 91 7.74 -2.38 -16.92
N VAL A 92 6.63 -2.45 -17.65
CA VAL A 92 6.10 -3.70 -18.19
C VAL A 92 5.64 -3.48 -19.62
N THR A 93 6.16 -4.29 -20.56
CA THR A 93 5.66 -4.28 -21.93
C THR A 93 4.35 -5.08 -22.05
N PRO A 94 3.51 -4.82 -23.07
CA PRO A 94 2.29 -5.61 -23.30
C PRO A 94 2.55 -7.12 -23.43
N GLU A 95 3.68 -7.51 -24.03
CA GLU A 95 4.10 -8.89 -24.20
C GLU A 95 4.42 -9.54 -22.85
N GLN A 96 5.19 -8.85 -22.00
CA GLN A 96 5.52 -9.32 -20.65
C GLN A 96 4.28 -9.47 -19.80
N MET A 97 3.36 -8.50 -19.86
CA MET A 97 2.09 -8.58 -19.15
C MET A 97 1.29 -9.81 -19.61
N LYS A 98 1.16 -10.00 -20.92
CA LYS A 98 0.45 -11.15 -21.48
C LYS A 98 1.06 -12.47 -21.00
N GLU A 99 2.37 -12.60 -21.01
CA GLU A 99 3.09 -13.78 -20.53
C GLU A 99 2.81 -14.04 -19.04
N VAL A 100 2.89 -13.02 -18.20
CA VAL A 100 2.60 -13.14 -16.76
C VAL A 100 1.16 -13.59 -16.52
N LEU A 101 0.17 -12.99 -17.19
CA LEU A 101 -1.23 -13.40 -17.05
C LEU A 101 -1.43 -14.86 -17.47
N GLN A 102 -0.82 -15.26 -18.59
CA GLN A 102 -0.90 -16.64 -19.08
C GLN A 102 -0.23 -17.63 -18.14
N GLN A 103 0.96 -17.31 -17.63
CA GLN A 103 1.70 -18.16 -16.69
C GLN A 103 0.92 -18.37 -15.39
N VAL A 104 0.34 -17.29 -14.83
CA VAL A 104 -0.47 -17.39 -13.62
C VAL A 104 -1.71 -18.24 -13.90
N HIS A 105 -2.46 -17.96 -14.96
CA HIS A 105 -3.66 -18.71 -15.32
C HIS A 105 -3.36 -20.21 -15.56
N GLN A 106 -2.27 -20.55 -16.24
CA GLN A 106 -1.82 -21.94 -16.41
C GLN A 106 -1.51 -22.62 -15.06
N SER A 107 -0.95 -21.87 -14.12
CA SER A 107 -0.62 -22.38 -12.79
C SER A 107 -1.90 -22.67 -11.98
N VAL A 108 -2.83 -21.71 -11.91
CA VAL A 108 -3.98 -21.74 -10.98
C VAL A 108 -5.28 -22.27 -11.56
N GLY A 109 -5.40 -22.35 -12.89
CA GLY A 109 -6.62 -22.75 -13.60
C GLY A 109 -7.59 -21.59 -13.84
N ALA A 110 -8.82 -21.93 -14.26
CA ALA A 110 -9.87 -20.95 -14.52
C ALA A 110 -10.30 -20.27 -13.22
N CYS A 111 -10.65 -18.99 -13.29
CA CYS A 111 -11.00 -18.19 -12.13
C CYS A 111 -12.35 -17.50 -12.26
N ARG A 112 -12.89 -17.13 -11.10
CA ARG A 112 -14.04 -16.24 -10.95
C ARG A 112 -13.79 -15.24 -9.84
N VAL A 113 -14.45 -14.10 -9.86
CA VAL A 113 -14.39 -13.13 -8.77
C VAL A 113 -15.14 -13.69 -7.56
N ALA A 114 -14.43 -13.86 -6.44
CA ALA A 114 -14.99 -14.32 -5.19
C ALA A 114 -15.31 -13.18 -4.23
N ALA A 115 -14.49 -12.13 -4.23
CA ALA A 115 -14.72 -10.93 -3.43
C ALA A 115 -14.09 -9.70 -4.08
N GLN A 116 -14.62 -8.54 -3.73
CA GLN A 116 -14.04 -7.23 -4.04
C GLN A 116 -13.81 -6.48 -2.73
N MET A 117 -12.58 -6.02 -2.52
CA MET A 117 -12.21 -5.12 -1.43
C MET A 117 -12.23 -3.68 -1.95
N ARG A 118 -13.18 -2.89 -1.46
CA ARG A 118 -13.19 -1.45 -1.72
C ARG A 118 -12.25 -0.76 -0.74
N VAL A 119 -11.37 0.08 -1.26
CA VAL A 119 -10.54 0.98 -0.46
C VAL A 119 -11.18 2.37 -0.44
N PRO A 120 -10.84 3.26 0.52
CA PRO A 120 -11.44 4.59 0.64
C PRO A 120 -11.21 5.51 -0.58
N THR A 121 -10.33 5.13 -1.51
CA THR A 121 -10.02 5.83 -2.75
C THR A 121 -10.86 5.30 -3.91
N SER A 122 -11.53 6.16 -4.69
CA SER A 122 -12.37 5.74 -5.83
C SER A 122 -11.60 5.18 -7.05
N TYR A 123 -10.27 5.20 -7.03
CA TYR A 123 -9.41 4.84 -8.16
C TYR A 123 -8.57 3.59 -7.91
N ALA A 124 -8.81 2.84 -6.83
CA ALA A 124 -8.14 1.57 -6.55
C ALA A 124 -9.13 0.54 -5.97
N SER A 125 -8.89 -0.73 -6.25
CA SER A 125 -9.70 -1.84 -5.71
C SER A 125 -8.87 -3.12 -5.66
N GLY A 126 -9.11 -3.91 -4.62
CA GLY A 126 -8.62 -5.28 -4.53
C GLY A 126 -9.70 -6.27 -4.95
N TYR A 127 -9.30 -7.36 -5.59
CA TYR A 127 -10.16 -8.46 -6.00
C TYR A 127 -9.56 -9.77 -5.52
N LEU A 128 -10.40 -10.64 -4.96
CA LEU A 128 -10.02 -12.01 -4.68
C LEU A 128 -10.60 -12.90 -5.77
N LEU A 129 -9.74 -13.53 -6.55
CA LEU A 129 -10.12 -14.50 -7.56
C LEU A 129 -10.13 -15.89 -6.93
N GLN A 130 -11.24 -16.61 -7.06
CA GLN A 130 -11.30 -18.04 -6.77
C GLN A 130 -11.01 -18.78 -8.07
N CYS A 131 -9.81 -19.33 -8.15
CA CYS A 131 -9.34 -20.15 -9.26
C CYS A 131 -9.53 -21.63 -8.96
N ASP A 132 -9.36 -22.54 -9.92
CA ASP A 132 -9.49 -23.98 -9.69
C ASP A 132 -8.61 -24.46 -8.53
N LYS A 133 -7.32 -24.11 -8.56
CA LYS A 133 -6.30 -24.62 -7.62
C LYS A 133 -5.92 -23.66 -6.49
N ALA A 134 -6.28 -22.37 -6.56
CA ALA A 134 -5.87 -21.37 -5.58
C ALA A 134 -6.87 -20.21 -5.44
N PHE A 135 -6.70 -19.40 -4.40
CA PHE A 135 -7.26 -18.05 -4.35
C PHE A 135 -6.18 -17.03 -4.70
N VAL A 136 -6.40 -16.21 -5.72
CA VAL A 136 -5.41 -15.24 -6.23
C VAL A 136 -5.87 -13.81 -5.92
N PRO A 137 -5.14 -13.07 -5.07
CA PRO A 137 -5.41 -11.65 -4.87
C PRO A 137 -4.87 -10.83 -6.06
N MET A 138 -5.72 -9.98 -6.62
CA MET A 138 -5.38 -9.04 -7.68
C MET A 138 -5.77 -7.63 -7.24
N ASP A 139 -4.82 -6.72 -7.16
CA ASP A 139 -5.08 -5.31 -6.90
C ASP A 139 -4.89 -4.50 -8.18
N ILE A 140 -5.80 -3.58 -8.46
CA ILE A 140 -5.76 -2.72 -9.64
C ILE A 140 -6.04 -1.28 -9.23
N ALA A 141 -5.33 -0.35 -9.86
CA ALA A 141 -5.58 1.06 -9.67
C ALA A 141 -5.47 1.83 -11.00
N VAL A 142 -6.31 2.85 -11.14
CA VAL A 142 -6.36 3.76 -12.29
C VAL A 142 -5.88 5.16 -11.88
N GLU A 143 -5.42 5.95 -12.84
CA GLU A 143 -5.10 7.36 -12.62
C GLU A 143 -6.30 8.08 -11.97
N GLU A 144 -6.06 9.02 -11.06
CA GLU A 144 -7.13 9.75 -10.35
C GLU A 144 -7.96 10.65 -11.29
N LYS A 145 -7.36 11.06 -12.41
CA LYS A 145 -7.95 11.92 -13.44
C LYS A 145 -8.10 11.16 -14.75
N ALA A 146 -8.98 11.68 -15.61
CA ALA A 146 -9.09 11.19 -16.98
C ALA A 146 -7.70 11.18 -17.66
N PRO A 147 -7.37 10.15 -18.45
CA PRO A 147 -8.27 9.13 -19.00
C PRO A 147 -8.52 7.90 -18.12
N TYR A 148 -8.14 7.93 -16.83
CA TYR A 148 -8.29 6.81 -15.89
C TYR A 148 -7.57 5.55 -16.42
N ARG A 149 -6.34 5.72 -16.89
CA ARG A 149 -5.51 4.60 -17.37
C ARG A 149 -5.06 3.76 -16.19
N ILE A 150 -4.82 2.48 -16.43
CA ILE A 150 -4.27 1.57 -15.42
C ILE A 150 -2.86 2.05 -15.07
N HIS A 151 -2.64 2.45 -13.82
CA HIS A 151 -1.32 2.87 -13.36
C HIS A 151 -0.66 1.83 -12.47
N SER A 152 -1.44 0.91 -11.90
CA SER A 152 -0.93 -0.19 -11.10
C SER A 152 -1.80 -1.43 -11.29
N LEU A 153 -1.14 -2.57 -11.46
CA LEU A 153 -1.73 -3.89 -11.47
C LEU A 153 -0.77 -4.81 -10.70
N LEU A 154 -1.27 -5.43 -9.64
CA LEU A 154 -0.51 -6.36 -8.81
C LEU A 154 -1.26 -7.68 -8.73
N ILE A 155 -0.58 -8.77 -9.09
CA ILE A 155 -1.06 -10.13 -8.87
C ILE A 155 -0.19 -10.74 -7.78
N ARG A 156 -0.78 -11.01 -6.61
CA ARG A 156 -0.06 -11.62 -5.49
C ARG A 156 -0.01 -13.15 -5.65
N PRO A 157 0.98 -13.82 -5.02
CA PRO A 157 1.01 -15.27 -4.95
C PRO A 157 -0.33 -15.85 -4.48
N GLY A 158 -0.77 -16.92 -5.14
CA GLY A 158 -2.04 -17.57 -4.82
C GLY A 158 -1.97 -18.36 -3.51
N TYR A 159 -3.08 -18.37 -2.77
CA TYR A 159 -3.29 -19.27 -1.64
C TYR A 159 -3.81 -20.61 -2.16
N TRP A 160 -2.94 -21.60 -2.25
CA TRP A 160 -3.27 -22.92 -2.79
C TRP A 160 -4.34 -23.63 -1.97
N LYS A 161 -5.31 -24.21 -2.67
CA LYS A 161 -6.30 -25.10 -2.08
C LYS A 161 -5.61 -26.44 -1.86
N LYS A 162 -5.79 -27.00 -0.67
CA LYS A 162 -5.29 -28.34 -0.31
C LYS A 162 -6.00 -29.41 -1.12
#